data_AF-A0A0F8W2B7-F1
#
_entry.id   AF-A0A0F8W2B7-F1
#
_cell.length_a   1.000
_cell.length_b   1.000
_cell.length_c   1.000
_cell.angle_alpha   90.00
_cell.angle_beta   90.00
_cell.angle_gamma   90.00
#
_symmetry.space_group_name_H-M   'P 1'
#
loop_
_entity.id
_entity.type
_entity.pdbx_description
1 polymer ?
#
loop_
_entity_poly.entity_id
_entity_poly.type
_entity_poly.pdbx_seq_one_letter_code
_entity_poly.pdbx_strand_id
1 'polypeptide(L)'
;ESMANIMRVCEQIPKNMRRAGLRFSHHVVMLGLNREDMEMWLDKCEEEQWSVAEFRRQVKPPKSKAKRWPMEELLAGVEAWPHPTDRPRPKGAVRAYLAWLGEQ
;
A
#
# COMPACT_ATOMS: atom_id res chain seq x y z
N GLU A 1 17.66 -3.25 16.98
CA GLU A 1 16.93 -2.29 16.13
C GLU A 1 17.94 -1.30 15.56
N SER A 2 17.67 -0.67 14.41
CA SER A 2 18.57 0.36 13.88
C SER A 2 18.42 1.66 14.68
N MET A 3 19.54 2.32 14.98
CA MET A 3 19.57 3.61 15.69
C MET A 3 18.78 4.68 14.93
N ALA A 4 18.82 4.65 13.60
CA ALA A 4 18.04 5.55 12.74
C ALA A 4 16.52 5.39 12.95
N ASN A 5 16.04 4.15 13.13
CA ASN A 5 14.62 3.89 13.38
C ASN A 5 14.20 4.42 14.75
N ILE A 6 15.04 4.25 15.77
CA ILE A 6 14.77 4.74 17.12
C ILE A 6 14.69 6.27 17.10
N MET A 7 15.67 6.95 16.50
CA MET A 7 15.67 8.41 16.38
C MET A 7 14.41 8.91 15.66
N ARG A 8 14.06 8.30 14.52
CA ARG A 8 12.90 8.68 13.72
C ARG A 8 11.58 8.52 14.48
N VAL A 9 11.42 7.44 15.25
CA VAL A 9 10.26 7.26 16.14
C VAL A 9 10.27 8.30 17.25
N CYS A 10 11.44 8.58 17.83
CA CYS A 10 11.57 9.56 18.89
C CYS A 10 11.18 10.98 18.46
N GLU A 11 11.47 11.35 17.21
CA GLU A 11 11.13 12.65 16.62
C GLU A 11 9.64 12.78 16.29
N GLN A 12 9.00 11.71 15.80
CA GLN A 12 7.64 11.78 15.24
C GLN A 12 6.55 11.30 16.19
N ILE A 13 6.87 10.41 17.13
CA ILE A 13 5.90 9.80 18.04
C ILE A 13 6.19 10.28 19.46
N PRO A 14 5.27 11.01 20.12
CA PRO A 14 5.42 11.46 21.49
C PRO A 14 5.62 10.31 22.48
N LYS A 15 6.37 10.54 23.56
CA LYS A 15 6.72 9.49 24.54
C LYS A 15 5.49 8.81 25.16
N ASN A 16 4.41 9.56 25.39
CA ASN A 16 3.15 9.05 25.95
C ASN A 16 2.39 8.10 25.02
N MET A 17 2.66 8.13 23.71
CA MET A 17 2.08 7.20 22.75
C MET A 17 2.95 5.96 22.52
N ARG A 18 4.18 5.95 23.01
CA ARG A 18 5.09 4.81 22.84
C ARG A 18 4.69 3.72 23.84
N ARG A 19 4.11 2.64 23.33
CA ARG A 19 3.72 1.48 24.16
C ARG A 19 4.98 0.75 24.59
N ALA A 20 5.20 0.63 25.90
CA ALA A 20 6.40 -0.02 26.45
C ALA A 20 6.48 -1.52 26.11
N GLY A 21 5.34 -2.16 25.87
CA GLY A 21 5.26 -3.56 25.42
C GLY A 21 5.65 -3.78 23.96
N LEU A 22 5.74 -2.73 23.15
CA LEU A 22 6.02 -2.81 21.71
C LEU A 22 7.42 -2.29 21.38
N ARG A 23 8.04 -2.89 20.36
CA ARG A 23 9.40 -2.51 19.91
C ARG A 23 9.34 -1.24 19.06
N PHE A 24 10.45 -0.51 18.89
CA PHE A 24 10.45 0.68 18.03
C PHE A 24 10.11 0.34 16.57
N SER A 25 10.42 -0.87 16.10
CA SER A 25 10.06 -1.33 14.75
C SER A 25 8.55 -1.40 14.53
N HIS A 26 7.75 -1.69 15.56
CA HIS A 26 6.29 -1.59 15.46
C HIS A 26 5.86 -0.14 15.24
N HIS A 27 6.43 0.78 16.01
CA HIS A 27 6.16 2.21 15.90
C HIS A 27 6.57 2.80 14.53
N VAL A 28 7.61 2.25 13.88
CA VAL A 28 8.00 2.65 12.51
C VAL A 28 6.89 2.35 11.49
N VAL A 29 6.12 1.28 11.66
CA VAL A 29 5.03 0.90 10.73
C VAL A 29 3.97 2.01 10.69
N MET A 30 3.73 2.66 11.82
CA MET A 30 2.70 3.69 12.03
C MET A 30 3.07 5.07 11.48
N LEU A 31 4.33 5.29 11.15
CA LEU A 31 4.78 6.58 10.61
C LEU A 31 4.05 6.91 9.30
N GLY A 32 3.50 8.12 9.26
CA GLY A 32 2.70 8.65 8.15
C GLY A 32 1.18 8.46 8.30
N LEU A 33 0.69 7.81 9.36
CA LEU A 33 -0.74 7.77 9.68
C LEU A 33 -1.17 8.98 10.51
N ASN A 34 -2.49 9.19 10.64
CA ASN A 34 -3.02 10.17 11.58
C ASN A 34 -2.93 9.62 13.02
N ARG A 35 -3.11 10.48 14.03
CA ARG A 35 -2.95 10.10 15.44
C ARG A 35 -3.96 9.02 15.89
N GLU A 36 -5.21 9.12 15.47
CA GLU A 36 -6.28 8.19 15.86
C GLU A 36 -6.01 6.78 15.34
N ASP A 37 -5.61 6.66 14.07
CA ASP A 37 -5.17 5.41 13.46
C ASP A 37 -3.94 4.88 14.20
N MET A 38 -3.01 5.75 14.60
CA MET A 38 -1.84 5.32 15.38
C MET A 38 -2.23 4.62 16.67
N GLU A 39 -3.12 5.22 17.47
CA GLU A 39 -3.57 4.66 18.74
C GLU A 39 -4.33 3.34 18.52
N MET A 40 -5.33 3.34 17.62
CA MET A 40 -6.13 2.15 17.31
C MET A 40 -5.26 0.94 16.91
N TRP A 41 -4.30 1.14 16.01
CA TRP A 41 -3.47 0.06 15.50
C TRP A 41 -2.43 -0.41 16.51
N LEU A 42 -1.89 0.48 17.36
CA LEU A 42 -1.01 0.07 18.45
C LEU A 42 -1.76 -0.77 19.49
N ASP A 43 -3.00 -0.40 19.80
CA ASP A 43 -3.85 -1.15 20.74
C ASP A 43 -4.16 -2.55 20.18
N LYS A 44 -4.61 -2.64 18.92
CA LYS A 44 -4.81 -3.94 18.24
C LYS A 44 -3.54 -4.78 18.19
N CYS A 45 -2.39 -4.15 17.93
CA CYS A 45 -1.11 -4.87 17.87
C CYS A 45 -0.70 -5.43 19.25
N GLU A 46 -1.01 -4.72 20.32
CA GLU A 46 -0.75 -5.14 21.71
C GLU A 46 -1.75 -6.23 22.14
N GLU A 47 -3.02 -6.13 21.79
CA GLU A 47 -4.04 -7.15 22.08
C GLU A 47 -3.77 -8.47 21.35
N GLU A 48 -3.52 -8.42 20.05
CA GLU A 48 -3.34 -9.59 19.19
C GLU A 48 -1.89 -10.10 19.16
N GLN A 49 -0.97 -9.41 19.86
CA GLN A 49 0.45 -9.75 19.93
C GLN A 49 1.10 -9.92 18.55
N TRP A 50 0.74 -9.07 17.59
CA TRP A 50 1.23 -9.20 16.23
C TRP A 50 2.76 -9.03 16.12
N SER A 51 3.37 -9.89 15.31
CA SER A 51 4.74 -9.69 14.87
C SER A 51 4.85 -8.42 14.01
N VAL A 52 6.03 -7.80 13.93
CA VAL A 52 6.25 -6.60 13.09
C VAL A 52 5.86 -6.85 11.62
N ALA A 53 6.10 -8.07 11.11
CA ALA A 53 5.77 -8.44 9.75
C ALA A 53 4.25 -8.51 9.54
N GLU A 54 3.53 -9.10 10.49
CA GLU A 54 2.07 -9.19 10.46
C GLU A 54 1.45 -7.79 10.60
N PHE A 55 1.94 -7.01 11.57
CA PHE A 55 1.48 -5.65 11.78
C PHE A 55 1.64 -4.78 10.53
N ARG A 56 2.78 -4.89 9.85
CA ARG A 56 3.02 -4.21 8.57
C ARG A 56 2.03 -4.62 7.49
N ARG A 57 1.64 -5.90 7.42
CA ARG A 57 0.66 -6.37 6.42
C ARG A 57 -0.73 -5.80 6.67
N GLN A 58 -1.14 -5.68 7.94
CA GLN A 58 -2.44 -5.13 8.31
C GLN A 58 -2.52 -3.61 8.06
N VAL A 59 -1.49 -2.87 8.49
CA VAL A 59 -1.48 -1.40 8.40
C VAL A 59 -1.15 -0.91 6.99
N LYS A 60 -0.20 -1.56 6.32
CA LYS A 60 0.31 -1.20 4.99
C LYS A 60 0.16 -2.42 4.09
N PRO A 61 -1.07 -2.76 3.65
CA PRO A 61 -1.28 -3.92 2.81
C PRO A 61 -0.34 -3.81 1.60
N PRO A 62 0.31 -4.93 1.23
CA PRO A 62 1.20 -4.92 0.09
C PRO A 62 0.42 -4.40 -1.11
N LYS A 63 0.91 -3.30 -1.72
CA LYS A 63 0.37 -2.84 -3.01
C LYS A 63 0.33 -4.07 -3.91
N SER A 64 -0.85 -4.35 -4.48
CA SER A 64 -0.99 -5.46 -5.41
C SER A 64 0.14 -5.35 -6.42
N LYS A 65 0.90 -6.44 -6.60
CA LYS A 65 1.94 -6.47 -7.61
C LYS A 65 1.21 -6.32 -8.94
N ALA A 66 1.16 -5.10 -9.46
CA ALA A 66 0.56 -4.84 -10.76
C ALA A 66 1.17 -5.84 -11.74
N LYS A 67 0.32 -6.61 -12.43
CA LYS A 67 0.76 -7.57 -13.43
C LYS A 67 1.64 -6.80 -14.42
N ARG A 68 2.90 -7.23 -14.54
CA ARG A 68 3.81 -6.67 -15.55
C ARG A 68 3.47 -7.35 -16.85
N TRP A 69 2.77 -6.63 -17.72
CA TRP A 69 2.43 -7.12 -19.03
C TRP A 69 3.64 -6.97 -19.96
N PRO A 70 4.09 -8.04 -20.64
CA PRO A 70 5.06 -7.91 -21.72
C PRO A 70 4.45 -7.09 -22.86
N MET A 71 5.29 -6.37 -23.62
CA MET A 71 4.84 -5.45 -24.66
C MET A 71 3.98 -6.15 -25.73
N GLU A 72 4.31 -7.39 -26.07
CA GLU A 72 3.58 -8.21 -27.03
C GLU A 72 2.14 -8.50 -26.58
N GLU A 73 1.93 -8.83 -25.31
CA GLU A 73 0.59 -9.04 -24.75
C GLU A 73 -0.23 -7.75 -24.68
N LEU A 74 0.42 -6.61 -24.39
CA LEU A 74 -0.24 -5.30 -24.45
C LEU A 74 -0.71 -5.00 -25.86
N LEU A 75 0.14 -5.20 -26.87
CA LEU A 75 -0.21 -4.93 -28.26
C LEU A 75 -1.35 -5.85 -28.74
N ALA A 76 -1.28 -7.14 -28.43
CA ALA A 76 -2.37 -8.09 -28.73
C ALA A 76 -3.69 -7.69 -28.03
N GLY A 77 -3.62 -7.23 -26.79
CA GLY A 77 -4.78 -6.73 -26.06
C GLY A 77 -5.39 -5.48 -26.70
N VAL A 78 -4.58 -4.56 -27.26
CA VAL A 78 -5.10 -3.38 -27.98
C VAL A 78 -5.87 -3.76 -29.23
N GLU A 79 -5.43 -4.81 -29.93
CA GLU A 79 -6.10 -5.33 -31.13
C GLU A 79 -7.40 -6.08 -30.78
N ALA A 80 -7.40 -6.81 -29.67
CA ALA A 80 -8.59 -7.49 -29.16
C ALA A 80 -9.59 -6.56 -28.45
N TRP A 81 -9.18 -5.33 -28.10
CA TRP A 81 -10.03 -4.38 -27.38
C TRP A 81 -11.20 -3.91 -28.26
N PRO A 82 -12.47 -4.25 -27.91
CA PRO A 82 -13.62 -3.98 -28.76
C PRO A 82 -13.95 -2.48 -28.78
N HIS A 83 -13.32 -1.76 -29.70
CA HIS A 83 -13.62 -0.36 -29.99
C HIS A 83 -14.33 -0.26 -31.36
N PRO A 84 -15.46 0.46 -31.47
CA PRO A 84 -16.09 0.72 -32.76
C PRO A 84 -15.08 1.42 -33.67
N THR A 85 -14.71 0.79 -34.78
CA THR A 85 -13.76 1.32 -35.78
C THR A 85 -14.23 2.64 -36.40
N ASP A 86 -15.54 2.91 -36.32
CA ASP A 86 -16.22 4.04 -36.92
C ASP A 86 -16.34 5.28 -35.99
N ARG A 87 -15.73 5.23 -34.81
CA ARG A 87 -15.67 6.37 -33.88
C ARG A 87 -14.23 6.66 -33.49
N PRO A 88 -13.83 7.94 -33.36
CA PRO A 88 -12.52 8.29 -32.84
C PRO A 88 -12.39 7.76 -31.41
N ARG A 89 -11.20 7.27 -31.05
CA ARG A 89 -10.97 6.80 -29.68
C ARG A 89 -11.26 7.93 -28.69
N PRO A 90 -11.96 7.68 -27.57
CA PRO A 90 -12.30 8.71 -26.62
C PRO A 90 -11.04 9.38 -26.05
N LYS A 91 -11.14 10.65 -25.67
CA LYS A 91 -10.10 11.30 -24.87
C LYS A 91 -9.88 10.46 -23.60
N GLY A 92 -8.65 9.99 -23.39
CA GLY A 92 -8.34 9.04 -22.31
C GLY A 92 -8.42 7.56 -22.70
N ALA A 93 -8.40 7.22 -23.99
CA ALA A 93 -8.42 5.84 -24.51
C ALA A 93 -7.42 4.89 -23.82
N VAL A 94 -6.23 5.39 -23.44
CA VAL A 94 -5.23 4.60 -22.70
C VAL A 94 -5.76 4.16 -21.34
N ARG A 95 -6.46 5.04 -20.59
CA ARG A 95 -7.02 4.69 -19.29
C ARG A 95 -8.16 3.68 -19.42
N ALA A 96 -9.04 3.85 -20.42
CA ALA A 96 -10.14 2.93 -20.68
C ALA A 96 -9.64 1.54 -21.09
N TYR A 97 -8.59 1.50 -21.93
CA TYR A 97 -7.92 0.26 -22.31
C TYR A 97 -7.28 -0.45 -21.11
N LEU A 98 -6.52 0.28 -20.28
CA LEU A 98 -5.88 -0.30 -19.09
C LEU A 98 -6.90 -0.78 -18.04
N ALA A 99 -8.06 -0.12 -17.95
CA ALA A 99 -9.16 -0.58 -17.10
C ALA A 99 -9.75 -1.90 -17.62
N TRP A 100 -10.08 -1.97 -18.91
CA TRP A 100 -10.55 -3.21 -19.56
C TRP A 100 -9.54 -4.36 -19.42
N LEU A 101 -8.24 -4.09 -19.60
CA LEU A 101 -7.18 -5.07 -19.44
C LEU A 101 -7.05 -5.58 -17.99
N GLY A 102 -7.36 -4.74 -17.00
CA GLY A 102 -7.37 -5.11 -15.59
C GLY A 102 -8.59 -5.92 -15.15
N GLU A 103 -9.64 -5.97 -15.98
CA GLU A 103 -10.86 -6.74 -15.75
C GLU A 103 -10.81 -8.15 -16.40
N GLN A 104 -9.77 -8.46 -17.18
CA GLN A 104 -9.49 -9.79 -17.76
C GLN A 104 -8.68 -10.67 -16.79
#